data_AF-A0A8J5PXZ3-F1
#
_entry.id   AF-A0A8J5PXZ3-F1
#
_cell.length_a   1.000
_cell.length_b   1.000
_cell.length_c   1.000
_cell.angle_alpha   90.00
_cell.angle_beta   90.00
_cell.angle_gamma   90.00
#
_symmetry.space_group_name_H-M   'P 1'
#
loop_
_entity.id
_entity.type
_entity.pdbx_description
1 polymer ?
#
loop_
_entity_poly.entity_id
_entity_poly.type
_entity_poly.pdbx_seq_one_letter_code
_entity_poly.pdbx_strand_id
1 'polypeptide(L)'
;MIPVEWSFSIQVIVKSPGSGQFGTVQAAVDSLSTTASGKQCIFIDQGTYNEQVLVPSRSAQLSIYGYTTDTSGYSGNKVTITAKKSQADGLNNDGTATLRVKAANFKLYNVNVANTYGKGSQAVALSAYADSGY
;
A
#
# COMPACT_ATOMS: atom_id res chain seq x y z
N MET A 1 -8.68 -6.82 22.73
CA MET A 1 -9.78 -7.62 22.17
C MET A 1 -10.69 -6.66 21.43
N ILE A 2 -10.82 -6.79 20.11
CA ILE A 2 -11.70 -5.92 19.31
C ILE A 2 -13.06 -6.62 19.21
N PRO A 3 -14.20 -5.96 19.48
CA PRO A 3 -15.52 -6.60 19.52
C PRO A 3 -15.95 -7.10 18.14
N VAL A 4 -16.61 -8.26 18.12
CA VAL A 4 -16.90 -9.10 16.93
C VAL A 4 -18.19 -8.74 16.17
N GLU A 5 -18.75 -7.54 16.32
CA GLU A 5 -20.01 -7.21 15.63
C GLU A 5 -19.96 -5.89 14.86
N TRP A 6 -19.02 -5.78 13.93
CA TRP A 6 -19.14 -5.14 12.61
C TRP A 6 -18.06 -5.83 11.77
N SER A 7 -18.39 -6.62 10.74
CA SER A 7 -17.36 -7.27 9.92
C SER A 7 -16.69 -6.26 8.97
N PHE A 8 -16.02 -5.26 9.52
CA PHE A 8 -14.91 -4.61 8.84
C PHE A 8 -13.75 -5.61 8.82
N SER A 9 -13.72 -6.46 7.79
CA SER A 9 -12.61 -7.38 7.57
C SER A 9 -11.36 -6.59 7.21
N ILE A 10 -10.54 -6.26 8.22
CA ILE A 10 -9.21 -5.71 7.99
C ILE A 10 -8.33 -6.80 7.41
N GLN A 11 -7.72 -6.54 6.25
CA GLN A 11 -6.73 -7.46 5.72
C GLN A 11 -5.41 -7.22 6.47
N VAL A 12 -4.82 -8.28 7.02
CA VAL A 12 -3.58 -8.18 7.80
C VAL A 12 -2.44 -8.76 6.98
N ILE A 13 -1.39 -7.96 6.82
CA ILE A 13 -0.17 -8.37 6.13
C ILE A 13 0.94 -8.57 7.16
N VAL A 14 1.58 -9.73 7.12
CA VAL A 14 2.71 -10.11 7.96
C VAL A 14 3.73 -10.89 7.14
N LYS A 15 4.99 -10.96 7.59
CA LYS A 15 6.03 -11.71 6.89
C LYS A 15 5.84 -13.22 6.86
N SER A 16 5.12 -13.76 7.84
CA SER A 16 4.81 -15.18 7.96
C SER A 16 3.31 -15.34 8.19
N PRO A 17 2.49 -15.30 7.12
CA PRO A 17 1.04 -15.27 7.24
C PRO A 17 0.48 -16.61 7.73
N GLY A 18 -0.44 -16.54 8.68
CA GLY A 18 -1.34 -17.63 9.03
C GLY A 18 -2.62 -17.60 8.19
N SER A 19 -3.60 -18.40 8.58
CA SER A 19 -4.91 -18.44 7.92
C SER A 19 -5.59 -17.06 7.95
N GLY A 20 -6.02 -16.57 6.78
CA GLY A 20 -6.69 -15.28 6.63
C GLY A 20 -5.76 -14.06 6.62
N GLN A 21 -4.44 -14.25 6.64
CA GLN A 21 -3.44 -13.19 6.52
C GLN A 21 -2.73 -13.26 5.17
N PHE A 22 -2.07 -12.17 4.78
CA PHE A 22 -1.33 -12.05 3.51
C PHE A 22 0.16 -11.87 3.75
N GLY A 23 0.98 -12.42 2.84
CA GLY A 23 2.43 -12.22 2.84
C GLY A 23 2.89 -10.96 2.10
N THR A 24 2.02 -10.36 1.30
CA THR A 24 2.32 -9.24 0.39
C THR A 24 1.21 -8.20 0.43
N VAL A 25 1.56 -6.94 0.17
CA VAL A 25 0.60 -5.84 0.08
C VAL A 25 -0.31 -6.01 -1.11
N GLN A 26 0.20 -6.41 -2.28
CA GLN A 26 -0.63 -6.58 -3.49
C GLN A 26 -1.74 -7.62 -3.28
N ALA A 27 -1.44 -8.78 -2.71
CA ALA A 27 -2.45 -9.82 -2.48
C ALA A 27 -3.59 -9.35 -1.55
N ALA A 28 -3.29 -8.53 -0.55
CA ALA A 28 -4.30 -7.93 0.33
C ALA A 28 -5.13 -6.84 -0.39
N VAL A 29 -4.54 -6.11 -1.33
CA VAL A 29 -5.28 -5.16 -2.19
C VAL A 29 -6.22 -5.93 -3.12
N ASP A 30 -5.75 -7.03 -3.70
CA ASP A 30 -6.50 -7.86 -4.65
C ASP A 30 -7.65 -8.63 -3.98
N SER A 31 -7.56 -8.92 -2.68
CA SER A 31 -8.63 -9.59 -1.94
C SER A 31 -9.84 -8.69 -1.63
N LEU A 32 -9.69 -7.37 -1.82
CA LEU A 32 -10.70 -6.38 -1.49
C LEU A 32 -11.54 -6.00 -2.71
N SER A 33 -12.86 -5.95 -2.54
CA SER A 33 -13.78 -5.49 -3.58
C SER A 33 -13.45 -4.08 -4.09
N THR A 34 -13.43 -3.91 -5.40
CA THR A 34 -13.29 -2.60 -6.06
C THR A 34 -14.62 -1.92 -6.34
N THR A 35 -15.74 -2.65 -6.27
CA THR A 35 -17.08 -2.16 -6.64
C THR A 35 -18.00 -1.94 -5.46
N ALA A 36 -17.68 -2.53 -4.30
CA ALA A 36 -18.40 -2.26 -3.07
C ALA A 36 -18.31 -0.77 -2.69
N SER A 37 -19.36 -0.24 -2.07
CA SER A 37 -19.33 1.06 -1.43
C SER A 37 -18.78 0.95 0.00
N GLY A 38 -18.45 2.09 0.60
CA GLY A 38 -17.97 2.16 1.98
C GLY A 38 -16.45 2.15 2.11
N LYS A 39 -15.95 1.68 3.26
CA LYS A 39 -14.53 1.72 3.63
C LYS A 39 -13.95 0.31 3.70
N GLN A 40 -12.72 0.17 3.24
CA GLN A 40 -11.93 -1.05 3.39
C GLN A 40 -10.56 -0.68 3.96
N CYS A 41 -10.04 -1.55 4.82
CA CYS A 41 -8.81 -1.29 5.55
C CYS A 41 -7.82 -2.43 5.38
N ILE A 42 -6.55 -2.06 5.25
CA ILE A 42 -5.41 -2.96 5.30
C ILE A 42 -4.51 -2.52 6.45
N PHE A 43 -4.05 -3.47 7.25
CA PHE A 43 -2.98 -3.27 8.23
C PHE A 43 -1.73 -4.02 7.79
N ILE A 44 -0.59 -3.34 7.81
CA ILE A 44 0.72 -3.90 7.49
C ILE A 44 1.54 -3.97 8.77
N ASP A 45 1.91 -5.17 9.19
CA ASP A 45 2.83 -5.37 10.29
C ASP A 45 4.25 -4.96 9.90
N GLN A 46 5.08 -4.64 10.90
CA GLN A 46 6.43 -4.15 10.73
C GLN A 46 7.28 -5.00 9.78
N GLY A 47 8.06 -4.34 8.91
CA GLY A 47 8.95 -5.00 7.97
C GLY A 47 9.11 -4.28 6.64
N THR A 48 10.00 -4.82 5.81
CA THR A 48 10.29 -4.32 4.46
C THR A 48 9.71 -5.25 3.41
N TYR A 49 8.75 -4.78 2.62
CA TYR A 49 8.02 -5.52 1.59
C TYR A 49 8.56 -5.15 0.21
N ASN A 50 9.23 -6.10 -0.45
CA ASN A 50 9.89 -5.91 -1.74
C ASN A 50 8.93 -6.24 -2.90
N GLU A 51 8.13 -5.27 -3.31
CA GLU A 51 7.09 -5.43 -4.33
C GLU A 51 6.70 -4.09 -4.97
N GLN A 52 6.12 -4.14 -6.19
CA GLN A 52 5.34 -3.02 -6.71
C GLN A 52 3.87 -3.25 -6.38
N VAL A 53 3.20 -2.22 -5.88
CA VAL A 53 1.78 -2.26 -5.51
C VAL A 53 0.98 -1.37 -6.46
N LEU A 54 -0.10 -1.91 -7.02
CA LEU A 54 -1.14 -1.17 -7.72
C LEU A 54 -2.43 -1.21 -6.90
N VAL A 55 -2.87 -0.03 -6.48
CA VAL A 55 -4.22 0.19 -5.97
C VAL A 55 -5.08 0.62 -7.16
N PRO A 56 -5.91 -0.28 -7.72
CA PRO A 56 -6.73 0.05 -8.89
C PRO A 56 -7.82 1.05 -8.53
N SER A 57 -8.43 1.67 -9.54
CA SER A 57 -9.63 2.47 -9.33
C SER A 57 -10.72 1.63 -8.66
N ARG A 58 -11.41 2.22 -7.68
CA ARG A 58 -12.41 1.55 -6.85
C ARG A 58 -13.42 2.53 -6.29
N SER A 59 -14.63 2.05 -6.05
CA SER A 59 -15.72 2.79 -5.39
C SER A 59 -15.52 2.85 -3.88
N ALA A 60 -14.98 1.79 -3.27
CA ALA A 60 -14.66 1.76 -1.86
C ALA A 60 -13.45 2.64 -1.54
N GLN A 61 -13.52 3.42 -0.46
CA GLN A 61 -12.35 4.08 0.10
C GLN A 61 -11.42 3.03 0.70
N LEU A 62 -10.18 2.95 0.20
CA LEU A 62 -9.14 2.11 0.79
C LEU A 62 -8.23 2.94 1.71
N SER A 63 -8.07 2.46 2.94
CA SER A 63 -7.06 2.97 3.88
C SER A 63 -6.03 1.89 4.19
N ILE A 64 -4.74 2.22 4.09
CA ILE A 64 -3.62 1.35 4.47
C ILE A 64 -2.91 1.96 5.68
N TYR A 65 -2.75 1.15 6.71
CA TYR A 65 -2.10 1.51 7.97
C TYR A 65 -0.85 0.66 8.18
N GLY A 66 0.31 1.30 8.37
CA GLY A 66 1.52 0.64 8.78
C GLY A 66 1.65 0.57 10.31
N TYR A 67 2.25 -0.50 10.81
CA TYR A 67 2.63 -0.60 12.22
C TYR A 67 3.53 0.58 12.64
N THR A 68 3.16 1.21 13.75
CA THR A 68 3.94 2.22 14.47
C THR A 68 3.52 2.21 15.94
N THR A 69 4.43 2.63 16.82
CA THR A 69 4.11 2.93 18.23
C THR A 69 3.68 4.38 18.44
N ASP A 70 3.86 5.24 17.44
CA ASP A 70 3.48 6.66 17.44
C ASP A 70 2.86 7.02 16.08
N THR A 71 1.57 7.35 16.08
CA THR A 71 0.83 7.70 14.87
C THR A 71 0.93 9.18 14.51
N SER A 72 1.54 10.02 15.37
CA SER A 72 1.59 11.48 15.20
C SER A 72 2.62 11.95 14.17
N GLY A 73 3.58 11.09 13.80
CA GLY A 73 4.64 11.43 12.86
C GLY A 73 5.19 10.21 12.11
N TYR A 74 6.08 10.46 11.16
CA TYR A 74 6.68 9.42 10.32
C TYR A 74 7.91 8.74 10.95
N SER A 75 8.51 9.33 11.98
CA SER A 75 9.73 8.82 12.61
C SER A 75 9.55 7.43 13.25
N GLY A 76 8.31 7.10 13.65
CA GLY A 76 7.94 5.81 14.22
C GLY A 76 7.63 4.72 13.18
N ASN A 77 7.57 5.04 11.88
CA ASN A 77 7.18 4.09 10.84
C ASN A 77 8.09 2.85 10.85
N LYS A 78 7.49 1.65 10.97
CA LYS A 78 8.21 0.37 10.88
C LYS A 78 7.92 -0.43 9.61
N VAL A 79 7.10 0.12 8.72
CA VAL A 79 6.74 -0.50 7.45
C VAL A 79 7.40 0.24 6.30
N THR A 80 8.06 -0.51 5.42
CA THR A 80 8.58 0.00 4.15
C THR A 80 8.09 -0.86 3.00
N ILE A 81 7.44 -0.25 2.01
CA ILE A 81 7.17 -0.87 0.70
C ILE A 81 8.27 -0.39 -0.25
N THR A 82 8.97 -1.32 -0.90
CA THR A 82 10.09 -0.97 -1.77
C THR A 82 10.14 -1.77 -3.06
N ALA A 83 10.56 -1.10 -4.13
CA ALA A 83 10.94 -1.70 -5.39
C ALA A 83 12.15 -0.96 -5.96
N LYS A 84 12.62 -1.36 -7.14
CA LYS A 84 13.80 -0.78 -7.79
C LYS A 84 13.66 -0.63 -9.31
N LYS A 85 12.44 -0.34 -9.79
CA LYS A 85 12.18 -0.14 -11.23
C LYS A 85 12.56 1.26 -11.68
N SER A 86 12.99 1.41 -12.93
CA SER A 86 13.29 2.72 -13.53
C SER A 86 12.94 2.77 -15.02
N GLN A 87 13.03 3.95 -15.63
CA GLN A 87 12.83 4.10 -17.07
C GLN A 87 13.92 3.40 -17.90
N ALA A 88 15.08 3.07 -17.31
CA ALA A 88 16.09 2.22 -17.95
C ALA A 88 15.56 0.80 -18.21
N ASP A 89 14.50 0.38 -17.51
CA ASP A 89 13.79 -0.88 -17.78
C ASP A 89 12.80 -0.77 -18.97
N GLY A 90 12.77 0.37 -19.69
CA GLY A 90 11.82 0.62 -20.78
C GLY A 90 10.40 0.98 -20.33
N LEU A 91 10.23 1.36 -19.06
CA LEU A 91 8.95 1.70 -18.44
C LEU A 91 8.66 3.20 -18.53
N ASN A 92 7.39 3.59 -18.49
CA ASN A 92 7.01 4.98 -18.24
C ASN A 92 7.05 5.30 -16.73
N ASN A 93 6.91 6.58 -16.36
CA ASN A 93 6.95 7.02 -14.95
C ASN A 93 6.07 6.19 -14.02
N ASP A 94 4.82 5.93 -14.42
CA ASP A 94 3.89 5.13 -13.61
C ASP A 94 4.38 3.69 -13.44
N GLY A 95 4.87 3.07 -14.52
CA GLY A 95 5.44 1.72 -14.50
C GLY A 95 6.67 1.59 -13.58
N THR A 96 7.41 2.67 -13.36
CA THR A 96 8.54 2.68 -12.41
C THR A 96 8.13 2.78 -10.94
N ALA A 97 6.89 3.18 -10.65
CA ALA A 97 6.47 3.50 -9.29
C ALA A 97 6.44 2.26 -8.39
N THR A 98 6.90 2.41 -7.14
CA THR A 98 6.78 1.36 -6.12
C THR A 98 5.32 1.21 -5.66
N LEU A 99 4.63 2.32 -5.42
CA LEU A 99 3.19 2.35 -5.15
C LEU A 99 2.47 3.18 -6.22
N ARG A 100 1.50 2.56 -6.91
CA ARG A 100 0.66 3.17 -7.94
C ARG A 100 -0.76 3.28 -7.42
N VAL A 101 -1.26 4.50 -7.25
CA VAL A 101 -2.60 4.77 -6.73
C VAL A 101 -3.49 5.32 -7.84
N LYS A 102 -4.52 4.56 -8.19
CA LYS A 102 -5.59 4.97 -9.12
C LYS A 102 -6.94 5.15 -8.41
N ALA A 103 -7.00 4.89 -7.11
CA ALA A 103 -8.21 4.92 -6.31
C ALA A 103 -8.49 6.31 -5.74
N ALA A 104 -9.74 6.77 -5.89
CA ALA A 104 -10.24 7.96 -5.23
C ALA A 104 -10.25 7.84 -3.71
N ASN A 105 -9.94 8.92 -3.01
CA ASN A 105 -9.95 9.03 -1.55
C ASN A 105 -9.07 7.97 -0.84
N PHE A 106 -8.01 7.50 -1.50
CA PHE A 106 -7.04 6.57 -0.94
C PHE A 106 -6.30 7.22 0.24
N LYS A 107 -6.02 6.43 1.27
CA LYS A 107 -5.30 6.89 2.45
C LYS A 107 -4.16 5.96 2.80
N LEU A 108 -3.00 6.53 3.09
CA LEU A 108 -1.81 5.81 3.54
C LEU A 108 -1.28 6.45 4.81
N TYR A 109 -1.15 5.66 5.87
CA TYR A 109 -0.71 6.11 7.18
C TYR A 109 0.48 5.29 7.67
N ASN A 110 1.50 5.97 8.17
CA ASN A 110 2.66 5.37 8.84
C ASN A 110 3.41 4.29 8.03
N VAL A 111 3.49 4.48 6.72
CA VAL A 111 4.22 3.61 5.78
C VAL A 111 5.25 4.41 5.02
N ASN A 112 6.47 3.89 4.93
CA ASN A 112 7.49 4.41 4.04
C ASN A 112 7.34 3.78 2.65
N VAL A 113 7.45 4.57 1.58
CA VAL A 113 7.46 4.08 0.20
C VAL A 113 8.78 4.51 -0.44
N ALA A 114 9.55 3.54 -0.93
CA ALA A 114 10.89 3.79 -1.44
C ALA A 114 11.16 3.08 -2.76
N ASN A 115 11.58 3.83 -3.78
CA ASN A 115 12.23 3.26 -4.94
C ASN A 115 13.75 3.28 -4.74
N THR A 116 14.37 2.10 -4.69
CA THR A 116 15.78 1.90 -4.38
C THR A 116 16.67 1.71 -5.61
N TYR A 117 16.17 2.03 -6.82
CA TYR A 117 16.98 1.99 -8.04
C TYR A 117 18.25 2.84 -7.92
N GLY A 118 18.16 4.00 -7.28
CA GLY A 118 19.28 4.92 -7.08
C GLY A 118 19.53 5.84 -8.29
N LYS A 119 20.74 6.37 -8.40
CA LYS A 119 21.11 7.32 -9.45
C LYS A 119 21.26 6.62 -10.80
N GLY A 120 20.71 7.21 -11.86
CA GLY A 120 21.01 6.80 -13.25
C GLY A 120 19.82 6.82 -14.20
N SER A 121 18.60 6.76 -13.68
CA SER A 121 17.36 6.85 -14.47
C SER A 121 16.20 7.26 -13.57
N GLN A 122 15.13 7.79 -14.17
CA GLN A 122 13.91 8.17 -13.47
C GLN A 122 13.30 6.92 -12.81
N ALA A 123 13.07 7.01 -11.50
CA ALA A 123 12.60 5.91 -10.67
C ALA A 123 11.63 6.45 -9.62
N VAL A 124 10.33 6.26 -9.84
CA VAL A 124 9.28 6.84 -9.00
C VAL A 124 9.08 6.00 -7.74
N ALA A 125 8.94 6.62 -6.58
CA ALA A 125 8.54 5.92 -5.35
C ALA A 125 7.01 5.74 -5.31
N LEU A 126 6.26 6.85 -5.43
CA LEU A 126 4.81 6.85 -5.39
C LEU A 126 4.26 7.63 -6.59
N SER A 127 3.28 7.04 -7.28
CA SER A 127 2.51 7.64 -8.36
C SER A 127 1.04 7.69 -7.93
N ALA A 128 0.41 8.85 -8.00
CA ALA A 128 -0.99 9.06 -7.66
C ALA A 128 -1.68 9.88 -8.76
N TYR A 129 -2.88 9.44 -9.18
CA TYR A 129 -3.58 9.99 -10.34
C TYR A 129 -4.60 11.04 -9.92
N ALA A 130 -5.02 11.94 -10.82
CA ALA A 130 -5.90 13.06 -10.46
C ALA A 130 -7.19 12.61 -9.72
N ASP A 131 -7.78 11.49 -10.13
CA ASP A 131 -8.95 10.90 -9.48
C ASP A 131 -8.67 10.38 -8.07
N SER A 132 -7.39 10.19 -7.68
CA SER A 132 -7.05 9.82 -6.31
C SER A 132 -7.31 10.92 -5.29
N GLY A 133 -7.54 12.16 -5.75
CA GLY A 133 -8.07 13.26 -4.94
C GLY A 133 -7.22 13.57 -3.72
N TYR A 134 -5.94 13.91 -3.95
CA TYR A 134 -4.98 14.31 -2.90
C TYR A 134 -5.61 15.15 -1.78
#